data_AF-A0A967L559-F1
#
_entry.id   AF-A0A967L559-F1
#
_cell.length_a   1.000
_cell.length_b   1.000
_cell.length_c   1.000
_cell.angle_alpha   90.00
_cell.angle_beta   90.00
_cell.angle_gamma   90.00
#
_symmetry.space_group_name_H-M   'P 1'
#
loop_
_entity.id
_entity.type
_entity.pdbx_description
1 polymer ?
#
loop_
_entity_poly.entity_id
_entity_poly.type
_entity_poly.pdbx_seq_one_letter_code
_entity_poly.pdbx_strand_id
1 'polypeptide(L)' 'PYLIQQGFLMRTPRGRMATRRAWEHFGLSPPPSLADAPQELDLFGRQES' A
#
# COMPACT_ATOMS: atom_id res chain seq x y z
N PRO A 1 -2.54 -13.96 1.58
CA PRO A 1 -1.82 -14.57 0.42
C PRO A 1 -2.30 -14.00 -0.91
N TYR A 2 -3.56 -14.21 -1.32
CA TYR A 2 -4.07 -13.76 -2.61
C TYR A 2 -4.07 -12.23 -2.80
N LEU A 3 -4.67 -11.47 -1.88
CA LEU A 3 -4.76 -10.00 -2.00
C LEU A 3 -3.40 -9.30 -1.94
N ILE A 4 -2.41 -9.90 -1.27
CA ILE A 4 -1.04 -9.38 -1.22
C ILE A 4 -0.34 -9.66 -2.56
N GLN A 5 -0.50 -10.87 -3.11
CA GLN A 5 0.05 -11.24 -4.42
C GLN A 5 -0.55 -10.41 -5.56
N GLN A 6 -1.84 -10.10 -5.48
CA GLN A 6 -2.53 -9.24 -6.43
C GLN A 6 -2.27 -7.74 -6.18
N GLY A 7 -1.46 -7.38 -5.18
CA GLY A 7 -1.11 -5.99 -4.89
C GLY A 7 -2.27 -5.14 -4.39
N PHE A 8 -3.33 -5.75 -3.83
CA PHE A 8 -4.46 -5.06 -3.19
C PHE A 8 -4.21 -4.76 -1.71
N LEU A 9 -3.31 -5.51 -1.05
CA LEU A 9 -2.99 -5.36 0.35
C LEU A 9 -1.48 -5.37 0.57
N MET A 10 -0.99 -4.48 1.42
CA MET A 10 0.41 -4.44 1.83
C MET A 10 0.55 -4.62 3.35
N ARG A 11 1.74 -5.06 3.78
CA ARG A 11 2.11 -5.20 5.19
C ARG A 11 2.77 -3.91 5.66
N THR A 12 2.46 -3.48 6.87
CA THR A 12 3.09 -2.34 7.56
C THR A 12 3.37 -2.75 9.02
N PRO A 13 4.25 -2.04 9.74
CA PRO A 13 4.47 -2.26 11.17
C PRO A 13 3.21 -2.11 12.02
N ARG A 14 2.23 -1.35 11.52
CA ARG A 14 0.93 -1.13 12.17
C ARG A 14 -0.16 -2.11 11.72
N GLY A 15 0.16 -3.08 10.88
CA GLY A 15 -0.76 -4.11 10.43
C GLY A 15 -0.83 -4.23 8.92
N ARG A 16 -2.04 -4.26 8.36
CA ARG A 16 -2.27 -4.44 6.92
C ARG A 16 -2.98 -3.22 6.38
N MET A 17 -2.57 -2.75 5.22
CA MET A 17 -3.09 -1.54 4.61
C MET A 17 -3.52 -1.82 3.17
N ALA A 18 -4.68 -1.29 2.77
CA ALA A 18 -5.14 -1.34 1.39
C ALA A 18 -4.28 -0.44 0.51
N THR A 19 -3.86 -0.96 -0.64
CA THR A 19 -3.09 -0.20 -1.63
C THR A 19 -4.02 0.69 -2.44
N ARG A 20 -3.46 1.69 -3.14
CA ARG A 20 -4.20 2.51 -4.11
C ARG A 20 -5.03 1.67 -5.09
N ARG A 21 -4.44 0.58 -5.59
CA ARG A 21 -5.10 -0.37 -6.49
C ARG A 21 -6.37 -0.97 -5.89
N ALA A 22 -6.41 -1.24 -4.58
CA ALA A 22 -7.62 -1.70 -3.91
C ALA A 22 -8.70 -0.61 -3.89
N TRP A 23 -8.33 0.62 -3.53
CA TRP A 23 -9.27 1.76 -3.56
C TRP A 23 -9.87 1.95 -4.95
N GLU A 24 -9.04 1.96 -5.99
CA GLU A 24 -9.47 2.11 -7.38
C GLU A 24 -10.35 0.94 -7.85
N HIS A 25 -10.02 -0.30 -7.48
CA HIS A 25 -10.82 -1.47 -7.84
C HIS A 25 -12.24 -1.44 -7.27
N PHE A 26 -12.42 -0.81 -6.11
CA PHE A 26 -13.72 -0.59 -5.50
C PHE A 26 -14.37 0.75 -5.90
N GLY A 27 -13.74 1.53 -6.78
CA GLY A 27 -14.25 2.85 -7.19
C GLY A 27 -14.25 3.89 -6.06
N LEU A 28 -13.39 3.71 -5.06
CA LEU A 28 -13.28 4.59 -3.89
C LEU A 28 -12.11 5.58 -4.07
N SER A 29 -12.26 6.78 -3.50
CA SER A 29 -11.15 7.74 -3.44
C SER A 29 -10.15 7.30 -2.36
N PRO A 30 -8.86 7.12 -2.69
CA PRO A 30 -7.85 6.86 -1.67
C PRO A 30 -7.68 8.08 -0.76
N PRO A 31 -7.26 7.89 0.50
CA PRO A 31 -6.95 9.00 1.39
C PRO A 31 -5.76 9.81 0.85
N PRO A 32 -5.65 11.11 1.21
CA PRO A 32 -4.61 12.00 0.67
C PRO A 32 -3.19 11.49 0.93
N SER A 33 -2.95 10.84 2.08
CA SER A 33 -1.66 10.22 2.41
C SER A 33 -1.25 9.07 1.47
N LEU A 34 -2.20 8.46 0.76
CA LEU A 34 -1.97 7.45 -0.28
C LEU A 34 -1.89 8.07 -1.69
N ALA A 35 -2.37 9.31 -1.87
CA ALA A 35 -2.36 10.01 -3.15
C ALA A 35 -0.97 10.59 -3.48
N ASP A 36 -0.26 11.10 -2.46
CA ASP A 36 1.10 11.67 -2.57
C ASP A 36 2.23 10.66 -2.35
N ALA A 37 1.91 9.40 -2.01
CA ALA A 37 2.92 8.38 -1.85
C ALA A 37 3.43 7.91 -3.23
N PRO A 38 4.70 8.14 -3.58
CA PRO A 38 5.27 7.58 -4.80
C PRO A 38 5.05 6.06 -4.81
N GLN A 39 4.70 5.51 -5.98
CA GLN A 39 4.45 4.07 -6.21
C GLN A 39 5.73 3.21 -6.02
N GLU A 40 6.80 3.78 -5.50
CA GLU A 40 8.02 3.08 -5.13
C GLU A 40 7.93 2.76 -3.63
N LEU A 41 7.82 1.47 -3.39
CA LEU A 41 7.78 0.83 -2.09
C LEU A 41 9.13 1.01 -1.36
N ASP A 42 9.47 2.24 -0.96
CA ASP A 42 10.61 2.53 -0.09
C ASP A 42 10.21 3.26 1.20
N LEU A 43 9.09 2.86 1.78
CA LEU A 43 8.74 3.24 3.15
C LEU A 43 9.51 2.40 4.20
N PHE A 44 10.33 1.43 3.78
CA PHE A 44 11.10 0.53 4.67
C PHE A 44 12.52 0.14 4.20
N GLY A 45 13.11 0.70 3.15
CA GLY A 45 14.50 0.43 2.76
C GLY A 45 15.55 1.25 3.52
N ARG A 46 15.30 1.57 4.80
CA ARG A 46 16.35 2.08 5.69
C ARG A 46 16.27 1.50 7.09
N GLN A 47 16.30 0.17 7.20
CA GLN A 47 16.79 -0.46 8.42
C GLN A 47 17.28 -1.88 8.10
N GLU A 48 18.53 -2.01 7.65
CA GLU A 48 19.46 -3.08 8.04
C GLU A 48 20.86 -2.80 7.45
N SER A 49 21.77 -2.38 8.36
CA SER A 49 23.26 -2.24 8.29
C SER A 49 23.88 -1.18 7.38
#